data_AF-A0A1J3JTR9-F1
#
_entry.id   AF-A0A1J3JTR9-F1
#
_cell.length_a   1.000
_cell.length_b   1.000
_cell.length_c   1.000
_cell.angle_alpha   90.00
_cell.angle_beta   90.00
_cell.angle_gamma   90.00
#
_symmetry.space_group_name_H-M   'P 1'
#
loop_
_entity.id
_entity.type
_entity.pdbx_description
1 polymer ?
#
loop_
_entity_poly.entity_id
_entity_poly.type
_entity_poly.pdbx_seq_one_letter_code
_entity_poly.pdbx_strand_id
1 'polypeptide(L)'
;NIVLNGGQPFTKEVSPGEVNVAACSVTQFNAKVPKEIKNEIVVLLVDGLYNPVPLQPSRLKLEITSANTSSFTTWNFVDNNDGTYIGSYLALEVGTYKMCVSFDSQHIQPCPFDVNVYSSGYFPKAYDDPVNVWEDESISFNPLENDYVAGDNASLLGFSQPGHGSLLRDGNLLRYTPIKDLSGNDSFLYTIV
;
A
#
# COMPACT_ATOMS: atom_id res chain seq x y z
N ASN A 1 -25.33 -30.08 37.45
CA ASN A 1 -24.49 -30.02 36.23
C ASN A 1 -23.10 -30.48 36.59
N ILE A 2 -22.75 -31.68 36.13
CA ILE A 2 -21.61 -32.45 36.64
C ILE A 2 -20.30 -31.87 36.09
N VAL A 3 -19.39 -31.52 36.98
CA VAL A 3 -17.98 -31.30 36.68
C VAL A 3 -17.30 -32.67 36.80
N LEU A 4 -17.03 -33.33 35.67
CA LEU A 4 -16.30 -34.59 35.63
C LEU A 4 -14.78 -34.30 35.57
N ASN A 5 -14.01 -34.79 36.54
CA ASN A 5 -12.55 -34.98 36.53
C ASN A 5 -11.59 -33.77 36.58
N GLY A 6 -11.67 -32.86 37.56
CA GLY A 6 -10.53 -31.99 37.94
C GLY A 6 -9.78 -31.31 36.78
N GLY A 7 -10.51 -30.99 35.70
CA GLY A 7 -9.95 -30.86 34.37
C GLY A 7 -9.06 -29.63 34.25
N GLN A 8 -7.79 -29.84 33.95
CA GLN A 8 -6.95 -28.76 33.44
C GLN A 8 -7.52 -28.33 32.08
N PRO A 9 -7.72 -27.02 31.84
CA PRO A 9 -8.10 -26.55 30.52
C PRO A 9 -7.05 -27.00 29.51
N PHE A 10 -7.46 -27.77 28.50
CA PHE A 10 -6.60 -28.09 27.37
C PHE A 10 -6.94 -27.15 26.22
N THR A 11 -5.92 -26.52 25.64
CA THR A 11 -6.08 -25.75 24.42
C THR A 11 -6.08 -26.72 23.25
N LYS A 12 -7.16 -26.74 22.47
CA LYS A 12 -7.19 -27.40 21.17
C LYS A 12 -6.94 -26.35 20.11
N GLU A 13 -5.77 -26.36 19.50
CA GLU A 13 -5.50 -25.55 18.34
C GLU A 13 -6.20 -26.16 17.13
N VAL A 14 -6.90 -25.33 16.38
CA VAL A 14 -7.51 -25.70 15.10
C VAL A 14 -6.68 -25.00 14.03
N SER A 15 -6.07 -25.79 13.16
CA SER A 15 -5.40 -25.27 11.97
C SER A 15 -6.38 -25.24 10.80
N PRO A 16 -6.22 -24.30 9.87
CA PRO A 16 -6.95 -24.35 8.60
C PRO A 16 -6.58 -25.61 7.81
N GLY A 17 -7.47 -25.99 6.89
CA GLY A 17 -7.26 -27.12 5.99
C GLY A 17 -6.22 -26.84 4.89
N GLU A 18 -6.13 -27.76 3.93
CA GLU A 18 -5.28 -27.54 2.76
C GLU A 18 -5.79 -26.39 1.89
N VAL A 19 -4.84 -25.64 1.31
CA VAL A 19 -5.13 -24.52 0.40
C VAL A 19 -5.96 -25.01 -0.78
N ASN A 20 -7.11 -24.36 -0.99
CA ASN A 20 -7.93 -24.54 -2.19
C ASN A 20 -7.63 -23.41 -3.17
N VAL A 21 -6.73 -23.65 -4.13
CA VAL A 21 -6.27 -22.64 -5.10
C VAL A 21 -7.44 -21.99 -5.86
N ALA A 22 -8.51 -22.73 -6.15
CA ALA A 22 -9.68 -22.20 -6.85
C ALA A 22 -10.50 -21.20 -6.02
N ALA A 23 -10.38 -21.24 -4.68
CA ALA A 23 -11.00 -20.29 -3.76
C ALA A 23 -10.06 -19.15 -3.33
N CYS A 24 -8.77 -19.25 -3.64
CA CYS A 24 -7.77 -18.21 -3.39
C CYS A 24 -7.91 -17.07 -4.39
N SER A 25 -7.37 -15.90 -4.04
CA SER A 25 -7.41 -14.74 -4.95
C SER A 25 -6.23 -13.79 -4.79
N VAL A 26 -5.85 -13.13 -5.88
CA VAL A 26 -5.06 -11.88 -5.83
C VAL A 26 -6.03 -10.77 -5.50
N THR A 27 -5.96 -10.24 -4.28
CA THR A 27 -6.95 -9.31 -3.73
C THR A 27 -6.60 -7.84 -3.98
N GLN A 28 -5.32 -7.51 -4.14
CA GLN A 28 -4.87 -6.13 -4.32
C GLN A 28 -3.63 -6.05 -5.20
N PHE A 29 -3.64 -5.12 -6.16
CA PHE A 29 -2.48 -4.69 -6.93
C PHE A 29 -2.75 -3.32 -7.57
N ASN A 30 -1.70 -2.55 -7.85
CA ASN A 30 -1.82 -1.30 -8.61
C ASN A 30 -1.65 -1.57 -10.11
N ALA A 31 -2.68 -1.28 -10.91
CA ALA A 31 -2.64 -1.47 -12.37
C ALA A 31 -1.76 -0.43 -13.10
N LYS A 32 -1.35 0.64 -12.41
CA LYS A 32 -0.43 1.68 -12.89
C LYS A 32 0.65 1.91 -11.84
N VAL A 33 1.91 1.73 -12.20
CA VAL A 33 3.04 1.84 -11.28
C VAL A 33 4.25 2.55 -11.89
N PRO A 34 5.09 3.21 -11.08
CA PRO A 34 6.35 3.77 -11.54
C PRO A 34 7.40 2.68 -11.75
N LYS A 35 8.23 2.85 -12.79
CA LYS A 35 9.46 2.07 -12.98
C LYS A 35 10.46 2.37 -11.86
N GLU A 36 11.36 1.42 -11.61
CA GLU A 36 12.47 1.51 -10.64
C GLU A 36 12.03 1.69 -9.18
N ILE A 37 10.74 1.48 -8.90
CA ILE A 37 10.17 1.50 -7.55
C ILE A 37 9.63 0.11 -7.22
N LYS A 38 9.82 -0.30 -5.97
CA LYS A 38 9.26 -1.53 -5.44
C LYS A 38 7.75 -1.38 -5.27
N ASN A 39 7.00 -2.27 -5.90
CA ASN A 39 5.54 -2.32 -5.85
C ASN A 39 5.09 -3.63 -5.21
N GLU A 40 3.86 -3.65 -4.71
CA GLU A 40 3.31 -4.76 -3.94
C GLU A 40 2.00 -5.28 -4.52
N ILE A 41 1.75 -6.55 -4.29
CA ILE A 41 0.47 -7.22 -4.51
C ILE A 41 0.08 -7.97 -3.24
N VAL A 42 -1.22 -8.14 -3.00
CA VAL A 42 -1.75 -8.93 -1.89
C VAL A 42 -2.49 -10.14 -2.44
N VAL A 43 -2.24 -11.29 -1.83
CA VAL A 43 -2.85 -12.58 -2.17
C VAL A 43 -3.50 -13.15 -0.92
N LEU A 44 -4.73 -13.64 -1.05
CA LEU A 44 -5.44 -14.36 -0.01
C LEU A 44 -5.40 -15.86 -0.31
N LEU A 45 -4.88 -16.64 0.63
CA LEU A 45 -4.97 -18.10 0.63
C LEU A 45 -6.05 -18.57 1.58
N VAL A 46 -6.92 -19.44 1.09
CA VAL A 46 -8.00 -20.06 1.87
C VAL A 46 -8.09 -21.56 1.61
N ASP A 47 -8.66 -22.29 2.56
CA ASP A 47 -8.99 -23.71 2.40
C ASP A 47 -10.35 -23.93 1.71
N GLY A 48 -10.78 -25.19 1.61
CA GLY A 48 -12.08 -25.55 1.03
C GLY A 48 -13.32 -25.05 1.80
N LEU A 49 -13.14 -24.53 3.02
CA LEU A 49 -14.18 -23.96 3.87
C LEU A 49 -14.05 -22.44 4.02
N TYR A 50 -13.18 -21.80 3.22
CA TYR A 50 -12.89 -20.38 3.27
C TYR A 50 -12.19 -19.91 4.56
N ASN A 51 -11.54 -20.82 5.30
CA ASN A 51 -10.68 -20.40 6.40
C ASN A 51 -9.35 -19.87 5.82
N PRO A 52 -8.83 -18.73 6.31
CA PRO A 52 -7.52 -18.22 5.88
C PRO A 52 -6.39 -19.18 6.23
N VAL A 53 -5.43 -19.36 5.30
CA VAL A 53 -4.32 -20.30 5.44
C VAL A 53 -2.97 -19.55 5.54
N PRO A 54 -2.43 -19.32 6.75
CA PRO A 54 -1.10 -18.73 6.93
C PRO A 54 0.01 -19.78 6.76
N LEU A 55 1.26 -19.33 6.86
CA LEU A 55 2.51 -20.08 6.88
C LEU A 55 2.85 -20.83 5.58
N GLN A 56 2.45 -20.28 4.42
CA GLN A 56 2.75 -20.84 3.09
C GLN A 56 3.61 -19.97 2.14
N PRO A 57 4.47 -19.04 2.60
CA PRO A 57 5.12 -18.08 1.70
C PRO A 57 6.04 -18.73 0.65
N SER A 58 6.66 -19.88 0.96
CA SER A 58 7.59 -20.59 0.06
C SER A 58 6.92 -21.28 -1.13
N ARG A 59 5.59 -21.47 -1.07
CA ARG A 59 4.79 -22.13 -2.11
C ARG A 59 4.17 -21.16 -3.09
N LEU A 60 4.19 -19.87 -2.75
CA LEU A 60 3.74 -18.79 -3.61
C LEU A 60 4.86 -18.33 -4.55
N LYS A 61 4.51 -18.07 -5.80
CA LYS A 61 5.39 -17.44 -6.78
C LYS A 61 4.67 -16.33 -7.51
N LEU A 62 5.40 -15.25 -7.77
CA LEU A 62 4.97 -14.16 -8.63
C LEU A 62 5.68 -14.34 -9.96
N GLU A 63 4.91 -14.49 -11.02
CA GLU A 63 5.39 -14.84 -12.34
C GLU A 63 4.95 -13.79 -13.36
N ILE A 64 5.81 -13.53 -14.34
CA ILE A 64 5.46 -12.71 -15.50
C ILE A 64 5.27 -13.63 -16.69
N THR A 65 4.19 -13.43 -17.42
CA THR A 65 3.90 -14.18 -18.65
C THR A 65 4.23 -13.38 -19.92
N SER A 66 4.79 -12.17 -19.81
CA SER A 66 5.25 -11.34 -20.94
C SER A 66 6.71 -11.65 -21.34
N ALA A 67 7.07 -11.34 -22.59
CA ALA A 67 8.32 -11.78 -23.22
C ALA A 67 9.61 -11.10 -22.69
N ASN A 68 9.50 -9.95 -22.00
CA ASN A 68 10.65 -9.23 -21.45
C ASN A 68 10.74 -9.39 -19.93
N THR A 69 11.35 -10.49 -19.48
CA THR A 69 11.53 -10.78 -18.05
C THR A 69 12.83 -10.19 -17.46
N SER A 70 13.78 -9.77 -18.30
CA SER A 70 15.10 -9.27 -17.86
C SER A 70 15.04 -7.91 -17.14
N SER A 71 13.96 -7.14 -17.34
CA SER A 71 13.74 -5.85 -16.69
C SER A 71 12.92 -5.97 -15.40
N PHE A 72 12.71 -7.17 -14.86
CA PHE A 72 11.82 -7.38 -13.72
C PHE A 72 12.45 -8.23 -12.63
N THR A 73 12.25 -7.81 -11.38
CA THR A 73 12.70 -8.53 -10.19
C THR A 73 11.51 -8.81 -9.29
N THR A 74 11.44 -10.03 -8.75
CA THR A 74 10.47 -10.43 -7.73
C THR A 74 11.18 -10.84 -6.45
N TRP A 75 10.51 -10.65 -5.31
CA TRP A 75 10.95 -11.15 -4.02
C TRP A 75 10.03 -12.25 -3.51
N ASN A 76 10.50 -12.99 -2.50
CA ASN A 76 9.68 -13.95 -1.78
C ASN A 76 8.47 -13.26 -1.15
N PHE A 77 7.34 -13.96 -1.09
CA PHE A 77 6.16 -13.49 -0.39
C PHE A 77 6.43 -13.37 1.11
N VAL A 78 5.87 -12.33 1.73
CA VAL A 78 5.84 -12.13 3.18
C VAL A 78 4.46 -12.51 3.68
N ASP A 79 4.39 -13.35 4.70
CA ASP A 79 3.14 -13.77 5.34
C ASP A 79 2.72 -12.75 6.40
N ASN A 80 1.46 -12.31 6.36
CA ASN A 80 0.88 -11.42 7.37
C ASN A 80 0.30 -12.21 8.58
N ASN A 81 0.39 -13.54 8.57
CA ASN A 81 -0.14 -14.46 9.57
C ASN A 81 -1.66 -14.45 9.71
N ASP A 82 -2.38 -13.92 8.73
CA ASP A 82 -3.84 -13.85 8.67
C ASP A 82 -4.41 -14.55 7.41
N GLY A 83 -3.56 -15.30 6.70
CA GLY A 83 -3.86 -15.92 5.40
C GLY A 83 -3.68 -14.99 4.20
N THR A 84 -3.34 -13.72 4.44
CA THR A 84 -2.89 -12.81 3.38
C THR A 84 -1.37 -12.77 3.27
N TYR A 85 -0.88 -12.56 2.05
CA TYR A 85 0.53 -12.53 1.73
C TYR A 85 0.85 -11.34 0.85
N ILE A 86 1.98 -10.69 1.13
CA ILE A 86 2.51 -9.56 0.35
C ILE A 86 3.57 -10.10 -0.61
N GLY A 87 3.28 -10.01 -1.90
CA GLY A 87 4.26 -10.21 -2.96
C GLY A 87 4.86 -8.87 -3.36
N SER A 88 6.16 -8.82 -3.64
CA SER A 88 6.81 -7.60 -4.11
C SER A 88 7.50 -7.79 -5.44
N TYR A 89 7.49 -6.73 -6.26
CA TYR A 89 8.17 -6.70 -7.54
C TYR A 89 8.73 -5.32 -7.89
N LEU A 90 9.63 -5.28 -8.86
CA LEU A 90 10.22 -4.06 -9.40
C LEU A 90 10.43 -4.23 -10.90
N ALA A 91 9.95 -3.27 -11.68
CA ALA A 91 10.13 -3.20 -13.12
C ALA A 91 11.06 -2.04 -13.48
N LEU A 92 12.07 -2.28 -14.32
CA LEU A 92 13.08 -1.31 -14.75
C LEU A 92 12.70 -0.59 -16.05
N GLU A 93 11.81 -1.17 -16.84
CA GLU A 93 11.40 -0.63 -18.14
C GLU A 93 9.92 -0.26 -18.15
N VAL A 94 9.57 0.70 -19.00
CA VAL A 94 8.18 1.08 -19.24
C VAL A 94 7.50 0.03 -20.12
N GLY A 95 6.23 -0.26 -19.86
CA GLY A 95 5.48 -1.23 -20.64
C GLY A 95 4.33 -1.87 -19.87
N THR A 96 3.63 -2.77 -20.55
CA THR A 96 2.54 -3.55 -19.96
C THR A 96 3.06 -4.94 -19.59
N TYR A 97 2.99 -5.27 -18.31
CA TYR A 97 3.39 -6.56 -17.74
C TYR A 97 2.15 -7.38 -17.41
N LYS A 98 2.13 -8.62 -17.89
CA LYS A 98 1.09 -9.59 -17.60
C LYS A 98 1.58 -10.51 -16.49
N MET A 99 0.95 -10.45 -15.33
CA MET A 99 1.45 -11.08 -14.12
C MET A 99 0.47 -12.15 -13.63
N CYS A 100 1.01 -13.22 -13.04
CA CYS A 100 0.25 -14.28 -12.41
C CYS A 100 0.86 -14.59 -11.04
N VAL A 101 0.01 -14.95 -10.10
CA VAL A 101 0.44 -15.59 -8.85
C VAL A 101 0.16 -17.07 -8.98
N SER A 102 1.11 -17.91 -8.60
CA SER A 102 0.92 -19.35 -8.52
C SER A 102 1.11 -19.85 -7.09
N PHE A 103 0.37 -20.89 -6.72
CA PHE A 103 0.57 -21.69 -5.52
C PHE A 103 0.83 -23.14 -5.93
N ASP A 104 1.99 -23.68 -5.58
CA ASP A 104 2.44 -25.01 -6.06
C ASP A 104 2.30 -25.17 -7.59
N SER A 105 2.63 -24.11 -8.34
CA SER A 105 2.52 -24.04 -9.82
C SER A 105 1.09 -23.98 -10.37
N GLN A 106 0.06 -23.91 -9.53
CA GLN A 106 -1.32 -23.63 -9.97
C GLN A 106 -1.62 -22.15 -9.88
N HIS A 107 -2.15 -21.57 -10.95
CA HIS A 107 -2.46 -20.13 -10.99
C HIS A 107 -3.65 -19.77 -10.09
N ILE A 108 -3.45 -18.72 -9.29
CA ILE A 108 -4.49 -18.05 -8.50
C ILE A 108 -5.12 -16.95 -9.36
N GLN A 109 -6.44 -16.79 -9.26
CA GLN A 109 -7.17 -15.79 -10.04
C GLN A 109 -7.15 -14.39 -9.37
N PRO A 110 -7.19 -13.30 -10.14
CA PRO A 110 -7.06 -13.24 -11.61
C PRO A 110 -5.66 -13.62 -12.09
N CYS A 111 -5.57 -14.31 -13.23
CA CYS A 111 -4.30 -14.54 -13.94
C CYS A 111 -4.55 -14.71 -15.47
N PRO A 112 -3.85 -13.96 -16.34
CA PRO A 112 -2.98 -12.84 -15.98
C PRO A 112 -3.77 -11.61 -15.54
N PHE A 113 -3.17 -10.79 -14.67
CA PHE A 113 -3.57 -9.41 -14.44
C PHE A 113 -2.54 -8.45 -15.06
N ASP A 114 -3.03 -7.32 -15.58
CA ASP A 114 -2.20 -6.36 -16.31
C ASP A 114 -1.71 -5.24 -15.37
N VAL A 115 -0.39 -5.01 -15.39
CA VAL A 115 0.28 -3.90 -14.69
C VAL A 115 0.98 -3.03 -15.74
N ASN A 116 0.62 -1.75 -15.80
CA ASN A 116 1.26 -0.78 -16.68
C ASN A 116 2.33 -0.01 -15.91
N VAL A 117 3.57 -0.10 -16.38
CA VAL A 117 4.73 0.55 -15.81
C VAL A 117 5.05 1.81 -16.60
N TYR A 118 5.13 2.94 -15.92
CA TYR A 118 5.43 4.25 -16.52
C TYR A 118 6.72 4.85 -15.96
N SER A 119 7.30 5.79 -16.71
CA SER A 119 8.38 6.63 -16.18
C SER A 119 7.90 7.37 -14.93
N SER A 120 8.81 7.61 -13.97
CA SER A 120 8.46 8.28 -12.70
C SER A 120 7.89 9.69 -12.88
N GLY A 121 8.13 10.35 -14.01
CA GLY A 121 7.53 11.63 -14.38
C GLY A 121 6.03 11.57 -14.70
N TYR A 122 5.39 10.40 -14.72
CA TYR A 122 3.93 10.28 -14.86
C TYR A 122 3.19 10.31 -13.51
N PHE A 123 3.91 10.30 -12.40
CA PHE A 123 3.33 10.25 -11.06
C PHE A 123 3.53 11.59 -10.36
N PRO A 124 2.53 12.02 -9.56
CA PRO A 124 2.68 13.20 -8.73
C PRO A 124 3.80 13.01 -7.71
N LYS A 125 4.53 14.09 -7.42
CA LYS A 125 5.57 14.13 -6.40
C LYS A 125 5.32 15.34 -5.52
N ALA A 126 5.02 15.07 -4.26
CA ALA A 126 4.96 16.08 -3.21
C ALA A 126 6.36 16.27 -2.61
N TYR A 127 6.75 17.51 -2.34
CA TYR A 127 8.00 17.86 -1.70
C TYR A 127 7.74 18.62 -0.40
N ASP A 128 8.59 18.44 0.62
CA ASP A 128 8.36 19.09 1.92
C ASP A 128 8.35 20.62 1.80
N ASP A 129 7.33 21.24 2.41
CA ASP A 129 7.09 22.70 2.41
C ASP A 129 7.41 23.34 3.76
N PRO A 130 8.67 23.72 4.03
CA PRO A 130 9.00 24.40 5.28
C PRO A 130 8.48 25.83 5.27
N VAL A 131 7.67 26.17 6.27
CA VAL A 131 7.13 27.52 6.48
C VAL A 131 7.48 28.00 7.88
N ASN A 132 8.01 29.22 7.99
CA ASN A 132 8.29 29.86 9.27
C ASN A 132 7.20 30.89 9.60
N VAL A 133 6.71 30.87 10.83
CA VAL A 133 5.73 31.82 11.34
C VAL A 133 6.16 32.28 12.73
N TRP A 134 5.93 33.55 13.06
CA TRP A 134 6.15 34.04 14.42
C TRP A 134 5.09 33.47 15.38
N GLU A 135 5.45 33.39 16.66
CA GLU A 135 4.47 33.05 17.69
C GLU A 135 3.27 33.99 17.61
N ASP A 136 2.08 33.44 17.85
CA ASP A 136 0.79 34.15 17.82
C ASP A 136 0.40 34.80 16.47
N GLU A 137 1.16 34.55 15.39
CA GLU A 137 0.84 35.01 14.04
C GLU A 137 0.26 33.90 13.15
N SER A 138 -0.52 34.29 12.13
CA SER A 138 -0.95 33.37 11.07
C SER A 138 -0.13 33.58 9.81
N ILE A 139 0.07 32.51 9.05
CA ILE A 139 0.67 32.58 7.71
C ILE A 139 -0.23 31.91 6.68
N SER A 140 -0.28 32.48 5.47
CA SER A 140 -0.91 31.86 4.31
C SER A 140 0.16 31.49 3.30
N PHE A 141 0.10 30.28 2.78
CA PHE A 141 1.08 29.74 1.84
C PHE A 141 0.42 28.76 0.87
N ASN A 142 1.06 28.53 -0.27
CA ASN A 142 0.66 27.50 -1.22
C ASN A 142 1.54 26.26 -0.99
N PRO A 143 1.01 25.15 -0.46
CA PRO A 143 1.78 23.92 -0.27
C PRO A 143 2.13 23.21 -1.58
N LEU A 144 1.72 23.74 -2.73
CA LEU A 144 1.95 23.11 -4.03
C LEU A 144 3.06 23.81 -4.84
N GLU A 145 3.78 24.78 -4.26
CA GLU A 145 4.74 25.62 -4.99
C GLU A 145 5.95 24.85 -5.52
N ASN A 146 6.42 23.85 -4.78
CA ASN A 146 7.56 23.01 -5.14
C ASN A 146 7.13 21.63 -5.67
N ASP A 147 5.81 21.38 -5.77
CA ASP A 147 5.23 20.10 -6.16
C ASP A 147 5.19 19.86 -7.67
N TYR A 148 5.14 18.58 -8.03
CA TYR A 148 5.05 18.15 -9.41
C TYR A 148 3.82 17.27 -9.65
N VAL A 149 3.02 17.60 -10.66
CA VAL A 149 1.95 16.75 -11.20
C VAL A 149 2.14 16.60 -12.71
N ALA A 150 1.97 15.37 -13.21
CA ALA A 150 2.24 15.06 -14.59
C ALA A 150 1.17 15.63 -15.52
N GLY A 151 1.52 16.65 -16.31
CA GLY A 151 0.69 17.12 -17.43
C GLY A 151 -0.47 18.05 -17.07
N ASP A 152 -0.66 18.37 -15.79
CA ASP A 152 -1.72 19.27 -15.30
C ASP A 152 -1.20 20.15 -14.15
N ASN A 153 -1.98 21.17 -13.79
CA ASN A 153 -1.72 21.96 -12.59
C ASN A 153 -2.07 21.15 -11.34
N ALA A 154 -1.13 21.04 -10.40
CA ALA A 154 -1.34 20.38 -9.12
C ALA A 154 -2.56 20.98 -8.39
N SER A 155 -3.40 20.10 -7.86
CA SER A 155 -4.54 20.50 -7.04
C SER A 155 -4.49 19.83 -5.68
N LEU A 156 -4.78 20.59 -4.63
CA LEU A 156 -4.84 20.07 -3.28
C LEU A 156 -6.10 19.20 -3.12
N LEU A 157 -5.96 17.91 -2.90
CA LEU A 157 -7.09 17.00 -2.65
C LEU A 157 -7.58 17.14 -1.21
N GLY A 158 -6.66 17.14 -0.25
CA GLY A 158 -6.97 17.19 1.18
C GLY A 158 -5.73 17.36 2.04
N PHE A 159 -5.93 17.62 3.33
CA PHE A 159 -4.88 17.78 4.32
C PHE A 159 -5.35 17.33 5.71
N SER A 160 -4.41 16.93 6.57
CA SER A 160 -4.67 16.70 7.99
C SER A 160 -4.62 18.01 8.76
N GLN A 161 -5.31 18.09 9.89
CA GLN A 161 -5.04 19.17 10.84
C GLN A 161 -3.68 18.93 11.52
N PRO A 162 -2.93 20.00 11.83
CA PRO A 162 -1.70 19.89 12.57
C PRO A 162 -1.98 19.69 14.07
N GLY A 163 -0.96 19.31 14.85
CA GLY A 163 -1.14 18.93 16.25
C GLY A 163 -1.28 20.10 17.23
N HIS A 164 -0.68 21.24 16.88
CA HIS A 164 -0.55 22.42 17.75
C HIS A 164 -1.08 23.70 17.08
N GLY A 165 -1.98 23.57 16.11
CA GLY A 165 -2.59 24.70 15.42
C GLY A 165 -3.82 24.30 14.62
N SER A 166 -4.20 25.16 13.68
CA SER A 166 -5.31 24.91 12.75
C SER A 166 -4.95 25.35 11.35
N LEU A 167 -5.49 24.63 10.37
CA LEU A 167 -5.39 24.94 8.95
C LEU A 167 -6.78 25.24 8.38
N LEU A 168 -6.87 26.37 7.68
CA LEU A 168 -8.02 26.76 6.88
C LEU A 168 -7.62 26.81 5.40
N ARG A 169 -8.50 26.30 4.53
CA ARG A 169 -8.26 26.27 3.08
C ARG A 169 -8.99 27.39 2.37
N ASP A 170 -8.29 28.07 1.47
CA ASP A 170 -8.85 29.03 0.51
C ASP A 170 -8.28 28.74 -0.89
N GLY A 171 -9.05 28.03 -1.73
CA GLY A 171 -8.56 27.51 -3.01
C GLY A 171 -7.42 26.51 -2.82
N ASN A 172 -6.23 26.81 -3.35
CA ASN A 172 -5.00 26.04 -3.12
C ASN A 172 -4.13 26.64 -2.00
N LEU A 173 -4.51 27.76 -1.39
CA LEU A 173 -3.80 28.31 -0.25
C LEU A 173 -4.28 27.64 1.04
N LEU A 174 -3.31 27.41 1.94
CA LEU A 174 -3.56 27.04 3.32
C LEU A 174 -3.16 28.18 4.23
N ARG A 175 -4.02 28.49 5.19
CA ARG A 175 -3.73 29.42 6.29
C ARG A 175 -3.52 28.64 7.57
N TYR A 176 -2.30 28.69 8.09
CA TYR A 176 -1.93 28.13 9.38
C TYR A 176 -2.08 29.16 10.49
N THR A 177 -2.68 28.76 11.60
CA THR A 177 -2.78 29.53 12.84
C THR A 177 -2.36 28.63 14.01
N PRO A 178 -1.21 28.88 14.65
CA PRO A 178 -0.77 28.11 15.82
C PRO A 178 -1.70 28.37 17.02
N ILE A 179 -1.70 27.44 17.98
CA ILE A 179 -2.25 27.71 19.32
C ILE A 179 -1.41 28.82 19.97
N LYS A 180 -2.07 29.64 20.79
CA LYS A 180 -1.43 30.75 21.50
C LYS A 180 -0.20 30.28 22.30
N ASP A 181 0.85 31.09 22.29
CA ASP A 181 2.11 30.89 23.01
C ASP A 181 2.88 29.62 22.54
N LEU A 182 2.57 29.08 21.36
CA LEU A 182 3.31 27.95 20.78
C LEU A 182 4.71 28.39 20.37
N SER A 183 5.71 27.76 20.99
CA SER A 183 7.10 27.76 20.53
C SER A 183 7.51 26.34 20.10
N GLY A 184 8.01 26.19 18.88
CA GLY A 184 8.50 24.90 18.36
C GLY A 184 7.92 24.56 16.99
N ASN A 185 8.05 23.30 16.60
CA ASN A 185 7.60 22.81 15.29
C ASN A 185 6.20 22.20 15.36
N ASP A 186 5.44 22.38 14.29
CA ASP A 186 4.20 21.66 14.03
C ASP A 186 4.25 21.05 12.62
N SER A 187 3.39 20.08 12.33
CA SER A 187 3.39 19.38 11.04
C SER A 187 2.02 18.87 10.67
N PHE A 188 1.77 18.79 9.36
CA PHE A 188 0.57 18.20 8.79
C PHE A 188 0.94 17.46 7.51
N LEU A 189 0.04 16.60 7.05
CA LEU A 189 0.16 15.91 5.77
C LEU A 189 -0.86 16.48 4.78
N TYR A 190 -0.53 16.44 3.50
CA TYR A 190 -1.47 16.77 2.43
C TYR A 190 -1.41 15.76 1.30
N THR A 191 -2.41 15.80 0.42
CA THR A 191 -2.51 14.94 -0.76
C THR A 191 -2.78 15.80 -1.99
N ILE A 192 -2.09 15.49 -3.08
CA ILE A 192 -2.20 16.18 -4.37
C ILE A 192 -2.81 15.27 -5.43
N VAL A 193 -3.49 15.88 -6.40
CA VAL A 193 -4.03 15.24 -7.60
C VAL A 193 -3.73 16.05 -8.84
#